data_AF-A0A7X7B8X9-F1
#
_entry.id   AF-A0A7X7B8X9-F1
#
_cell.length_a   1.000
_cell.length_b   1.000
_cell.length_c   1.000
_cell.angle_alpha   90.00
_cell.angle_beta   90.00
_cell.angle_gamma   90.00
#
_symmetry.space_group_name_H-M   'P 1'
#
loop_
_entity.id
_entity.type
_entity.pdbx_description
1 polymer ?
#
loop_
_entity_poly.entity_id
_entity_poly.type
_entity_poly.pdbx_seq_one_letter_code
_entity_poly.pdbx_strand_id
1 'polypeptide(L)' 'MYLLELMQRYPEAKAYLESQNMYCGSCMGAMDETIEKAAKQHGMDLGLLLQELNKLVGDRGDDND' A
#
# COMPACT_ATOMS: atom_id res chain seq x y z
N MET A 1 2.38 -0.89 9.21
CA MET A 1 3.40 -0.98 8.15
C MET A 1 3.49 0.38 7.44
N TYR A 2 4.70 0.82 7.11
CA TYR A 2 4.91 2.06 6.34
C TYR A 2 4.73 1.80 4.84
N LEU A 3 4.24 2.81 4.09
CA LEU A 3 4.12 2.69 2.64
C LEU A 3 5.47 2.42 1.98
N LEU A 4 6.52 3.14 2.40
CA LEU A 4 7.87 2.97 1.85
C LEU A 4 8.38 1.53 2.02
N GLU A 5 8.20 0.96 3.21
CA GLU A 5 8.59 -0.42 3.52
C GLU A 5 7.82 -1.43 2.67
N LEU A 6 6.50 -1.24 2.52
CA LEU A 6 5.66 -2.09 1.67
C LEU A 6 6.11 -2.05 0.21
N MET A 7 6.37 -0.86 -0.34
CA MET A 7 6.80 -0.68 -1.73
C MET A 7 8.20 -1.22 -2.00
N GLN A 8 9.11 -1.13 -1.03
CA GLN A 8 10.45 -1.71 -1.14
C GLN A 8 10.41 -3.24 -1.10
N ARG A 9 9.50 -3.82 -0.31
CA ARG A 9 9.33 -5.27 -0.19
C ARG A 9 8.55 -5.87 -1.35
N TYR A 10 7.56 -5.14 -1.87
CA TYR A 10 6.62 -5.61 -2.89
C TYR A 10 6.48 -4.57 -4.02
N PRO A 11 7.21 -4.74 -5.15
CA PRO A 11 7.15 -3.79 -6.27
C PRO A 11 5.75 -3.71 -6.92
N GLU A 12 4.96 -4.77 -6.81
CA GLU A 12 3.55 -4.81 -7.22
C GLU A 12 2.65 -3.90 -6.38
N ALA A 13 2.87 -3.86 -5.06
CA ALA A 13 2.17 -2.93 -4.19
C ALA A 13 2.52 -1.48 -4.53
N LYS A 14 3.78 -1.20 -4.91
CA LYS A 14 4.20 0.12 -5.40
C LYS A 14 3.40 0.54 -6.62
N ALA A 15 3.32 -0.30 -7.65
CA ALA A 15 2.59 0.01 -8.89
C ALA A 15 1.10 0.29 -8.62
N TYR A 16 0.47 -0.48 -7.73
CA TYR A 16 -0.90 -0.25 -7.30
C TYR A 16 -1.07 1.09 -6.58
N LEU A 17 -0.23 1.39 -5.59
CA LEU A 17 -0.29 2.64 -4.82
C LEU A 17 -0.05 3.88 -5.68
N GLU A 18 0.89 3.81 -6.64
CA GLU A 18 1.13 4.87 -7.62
C GLU A 18 -0.12 5.07 -8.51
N SER A 19 -0.78 3.99 -8.95
CA SER A 19 -2.04 4.07 -9.71
C SER A 19 -3.20 4.69 -8.92
N GLN A 20 -3.20 4.54 -7.59
CA GLN A 20 -4.22 5.14 -6.70
C GLN A 20 -3.87 6.59 -6.28
N ASN A 21 -2.78 7.18 -6.80
CA ASN A 21 -2.23 8.46 -6.33
C ASN A 21 -2.00 8.50 -4.80
N MET A 22 -1.74 7.34 -4.19
CA MET A 22 -1.46 7.22 -2.74
C MET A 22 0.00 7.41 -2.37
N TYR A 23 0.84 7.59 -3.36
CA TYR A 23 2.25 7.86 -3.16
C TYR A 23 2.71 8.95 -4.12
N CYS A 24 3.25 10.03 -3.57
CA CYS A 24 4.01 11.02 -4.32
C CYS A 24 5.47 10.89 -3.89
N GLY A 25 6.29 10.25 -4.73
CA GLY A 25 7.72 10.02 -4.43
C GLY A 25 8.56 11.29 -4.29
N SER A 26 7.97 12.45 -4.55
CA SER A 26 8.60 13.77 -4.36
C SER A 26 8.17 14.48 -3.08
N CYS A 27 7.19 13.95 -2.33
CA CYS A 27 6.76 14.53 -1.06
C CYS A 27 7.55 13.91 0.10
N MET A 28 8.35 14.74 0.80
CA MET A 28 9.09 14.31 2.00
C MET A 28 8.20 13.67 3.08
N GLY A 29 6.92 14.02 3.14
CA GLY A 29 5.94 13.43 4.07
C GLY A 29 5.56 11.98 3.78
N ALA A 30 5.82 11.47 2.57
CA ALA A 30 5.49 10.09 2.18
C ALA A 30 6.43 9.04 2.79
N MET A 31 7.58 9.48 3.33
CA MET A 31 8.61 8.61 3.91
C MET A 31 8.17 8.01 5.27
N ASP A 32 7.41 8.77 6.05
CA ASP A 32 6.86 8.38 7.37
C ASP A 32 5.34 8.13 7.31
N GLU A 33 4.79 7.94 6.12
CA GLU A 33 3.36 7.70 5.93
C GLU A 33 3.02 6.21 6.10
N THR A 34 2.07 5.92 6.98
CA THR A 34 1.50 4.57 7.13
C THR A 34 0.35 4.37 6.14
N ILE A 35 0.07 3.10 5.80
CA ILE A 35 -1.05 2.72 4.92
C ILE A 35 -2.37 3.31 5.44
N GLU A 36 -2.60 3.22 6.75
CA GLU A 36 -3.81 3.73 7.42
C GLU A 36 -3.95 5.24 7.31
N LYS A 37 -2.85 5.97 7.50
CA LYS A 37 -2.84 7.44 7.43
C LYS A 37 -3.08 7.90 5.99
N ALA A 38 -2.43 7.27 5.00
CA ALA A 38 -2.67 7.54 3.59
C ALA A 38 -4.13 7.28 3.20
N ALA A 39 -4.68 6.12 3.57
CA ALA A 39 -6.08 5.79 3.29
C ALA A 39 -7.03 6.86 3.87
N LYS A 40 -6.80 7.26 5.12
CA LYS A 40 -7.61 8.29 5.79
C LYS A 40 -7.49 9.66 5.12
N GLN A 41 -6.29 10.11 4.75
CA GLN A 41 -6.07 11.41 4.11
C GLN A 41 -6.71 11.49 2.72
N HIS A 42 -6.76 10.35 2.01
CA HIS A 42 -7.31 10.26 0.67
C HIS A 42 -8.76 9.75 0.63
N GLY A 43 -9.41 9.56 1.80
CA GLY A 43 -10.80 9.12 1.88
C GLY A 43 -11.07 7.69 1.39
N MET A 44 -10.04 6.83 1.40
CA MET A 44 -10.16 5.42 1.04
C MET A 44 -10.57 4.56 2.23
N ASP A 45 -11.29 3.49 1.92
CA ASP A 45 -11.58 2.45 2.89
C ASP A 45 -10.31 1.62 3.15
N LEU A 46 -9.88 1.62 4.41
CA LEU A 46 -8.70 0.89 4.84
C LEU A 46 -8.85 -0.62 4.64
N GLY A 47 -10.04 -1.18 4.86
CA GLY A 47 -10.30 -2.61 4.70
C GLY A 47 -10.15 -3.06 3.26
N LEU A 48 -10.76 -2.32 2.33
CA LEU A 48 -10.65 -2.57 0.89
C LEU A 48 -9.19 -2.44 0.41
N LEU A 49 -8.49 -1.39 0.87
CA LEU A 49 -7.08 -1.20 0.52
C LEU A 49 -6.21 -2.37 0.98
N LEU A 50 -6.35 -2.77 2.25
CA LEU A 50 -5.58 -3.90 2.79
C LEU A 50 -5.92 -5.21 2.07
N GLN A 51 -7.18 -5.43 1.72
CA GLN A 51 -7.59 -6.61 0.96
C GLN A 51 -6.91 -6.66 -0.42
N GLU A 52 -6.90 -5.56 -1.17
CA GLU A 52 -6.24 -5.51 -2.48
C GLU A 52 -4.72 -5.64 -2.36
N LEU A 53 -4.11 -4.99 -1.37
CA LEU A 53 -2.68 -5.15 -1.10
C LEU A 53 -2.35 -6.59 -0.73
N ASN A 54 -3.16 -7.24 0.11
CA ASN A 54 -2.99 -8.64 0.49
C ASN A 54 -3.15 -9.58 -0.71
N LYS A 55 -4.06 -9.30 -1.66
CA LYS A 55 -4.17 -10.08 -2.90
C LYS A 55 -2.91 -9.96 -3.76
N LEU A 56 -2.35 -8.76 -3.88
CA LEU A 56 -1.12 -8.54 -4.63
C LEU A 56 0.03 -9.31 -3.97
N VAL A 57 0.28 -9.11 -2.68
CA VAL A 57 1.44 -9.73 -2.01
C VAL A 57 1.24 -11.22 -1.68
N GLY A 58 0.00 -11.66 -1.51
CA GLY A 58 -0.40 -13.01 -1.12
C GLY A 58 -0.58 -14.00 -2.28
N ASP A 59 -0.62 -13.53 -3.53
CA ASP A 59 -0.55 -14.41 -4.72
C ASP A 59 0.79 -15.18 -4.79
N ARG A 60 1.77 -14.81 -3.95
CA ARG A 60 2.94 -15.64 -3.63
C ARG A 60 2.69 -16.57 -2.44
N GLY A 61 1.67 -17.43 -2.57
CA GLY A 61 1.55 -18.70 -1.83
C GLY A 61 1.25 -18.61 -0.33
N ASP A 62 0.00 -18.34 0.02
CA ASP A 62 -0.64 -18.95 1.20
C ASP A 62 -2.09 -19.34 0.85
N ASP A 63 -2.19 -20.40 0.04
CA ASP A 63 -3.35 -21.29 0.01
C ASP A 63 -3.26 -22.15 1.28
N ASN A 64 -3.71 -21.62 2.42
CA ASN A 64 -4.03 -22.43 3.60
C ASN A 64 -5.04 -21.74 4.54
N ASP A 65 -6.32 -21.80 4.17
CA ASP A 65 -7.44 -22.10 5.07
C ASP A 65 -8.59 -22.75 4.28
#